data_AF-A0A5K0XH43-F1
#
_entry.id   AF-A0A5K0XH43-F1
#
_cell.length_a   1.000
_cell.length_b   1.000
_cell.length_c   1.000
_cell.angle_alpha   90.00
_cell.angle_beta   90.00
_cell.angle_gamma   90.00
#
_symmetry.space_group_name_H-M   'P 1'
#
loop_
_entity.id
_entity.type
_entity.pdbx_description
1 polymer ?
#
loop_
_entity_poly.entity_id
_entity_poly.type
_entity_poly.pdbx_seq_one_letter_code
_entity_poly.pdbx_strand_id
1 'polypeptide(L)'
;KIIGARYYYKGFEKDIGHLESVGELFYLSARDADGHGTHTASTAAGAIVTDASFMGLANGTARGGAPAARLAIYKACWFGWCSGVDLLAAFDDAIGDGVDIISVSAAPDPPQPSVFRDAFSIGGFHAFLKGILVCVSAGNQGPLPGSATNVAPWLFTVAASSIDRRFEAELVLGDQVVLK
;
A
#
# COMPACT_ATOMS: atom_id res chain seq x y z
N LYS A 1 -2.34 -2.83 -19.36
CA LYS A 1 -1.37 -2.50 -18.26
C LYS A 1 -1.83 -3.18 -16.98
N ILE A 2 -3.01 -2.82 -16.49
CA ILE A 2 -3.77 -3.66 -15.55
C ILE A 2 -4.36 -4.83 -16.33
N ILE A 3 -4.17 -6.05 -15.84
CA ILE A 3 -4.61 -7.31 -16.49
C ILE A 3 -5.59 -8.11 -15.63
N GLY A 4 -5.74 -7.75 -14.34
CA GLY A 4 -6.70 -8.36 -13.42
C GLY A 4 -7.09 -7.35 -12.35
N ALA A 5 -8.33 -7.43 -11.86
CA ALA A 5 -8.84 -6.58 -10.80
C ALA A 5 -9.92 -7.31 -10.00
N ARG A 6 -9.71 -7.50 -8.71
CA ARG A 6 -10.59 -8.15 -7.74
C ARG A 6 -10.74 -7.28 -6.50
N TYR A 7 -11.79 -7.51 -5.72
CA TYR A 7 -12.05 -6.79 -4.48
C TYR A 7 -12.75 -7.70 -3.46
N TYR A 8 -12.47 -7.46 -2.17
CA TYR A 8 -12.90 -8.30 -1.06
C TYR A 8 -13.31 -7.38 0.08
N TYR A 9 -14.54 -7.53 0.58
CA TYR A 9 -15.13 -6.62 1.56
C TYR A 9 -15.95 -7.33 2.65
N LYS A 10 -16.07 -8.66 2.55
CA LYS A 10 -16.93 -9.45 3.47
C LYS A 10 -16.33 -9.49 4.87
N GLY A 11 -15.00 -9.49 4.96
CA GLY A 11 -14.29 -9.35 6.23
C GLY A 11 -14.58 -8.00 6.87
N PHE A 12 -14.41 -6.91 6.10
CA PHE A 12 -14.75 -5.56 6.56
C PHE A 12 -16.20 -5.47 7.07
N GLU A 13 -17.18 -5.94 6.29
CA GLU A 13 -18.59 -5.85 6.71
C GLU A 13 -18.91 -6.66 7.96
N LYS A 14 -18.18 -7.76 8.17
CA LYS A 14 -18.32 -8.57 9.38
C LYS A 14 -17.69 -7.90 10.60
N ASP A 15 -16.55 -7.25 10.43
CA ASP A 15 -15.77 -6.67 11.52
C ASP A 15 -16.29 -5.28 11.94
N ILE A 16 -16.72 -4.47 10.96
CA ILE A 16 -17.06 -3.05 11.14
C ILE A 16 -18.55 -2.77 10.85
N GLY A 17 -19.14 -3.47 9.89
CA GLY A 17 -20.50 -3.24 9.40
C GLY A 17 -20.55 -2.87 7.91
N HIS A 18 -21.75 -2.74 7.36
CA HIS A 18 -21.97 -2.48 5.93
C HIS A 18 -21.16 -1.29 5.41
N LEU A 19 -20.59 -1.41 4.21
CA LEU A 19 -19.79 -0.34 3.59
C LEU A 19 -20.58 0.98 3.51
N GLU A 20 -21.87 0.90 3.21
CA GLU A 20 -22.81 2.02 3.14
C GLU A 20 -22.95 2.79 4.45
N SER A 21 -22.72 2.13 5.60
CA SER A 21 -22.89 2.74 6.91
C SER A 21 -21.75 3.69 7.31
N VAL A 22 -20.61 3.62 6.62
CA VAL A 22 -19.43 4.46 6.90
C VAL A 22 -19.64 5.91 6.47
N GLY A 23 -20.52 6.17 5.49
CA GLY A 23 -20.83 7.53 5.02
C GLY A 23 -19.74 8.18 4.17
N GLU A 24 -18.73 7.41 3.76
CA GLU A 24 -17.65 7.85 2.87
C GLU A 24 -17.86 7.37 1.43
N LEU A 25 -17.22 8.03 0.46
CA LEU A 25 -17.26 7.61 -0.94
C LEU A 25 -16.58 6.25 -1.09
N PHE A 26 -17.30 5.28 -1.65
CA PHE A 26 -16.72 4.01 -2.05
C PHE A 26 -17.28 3.54 -3.38
N TYR A 27 -16.59 2.56 -3.95
CA TYR A 27 -17.08 1.82 -5.10
C TYR A 27 -17.07 0.34 -4.74
N LEU A 28 -18.21 -0.33 -4.87
CA LEU A 28 -18.32 -1.78 -4.72
C LEU A 28 -17.72 -2.48 -5.95
N SER A 29 -16.41 -2.27 -6.13
CA SER A 29 -15.56 -2.77 -7.20
C SER A 29 -14.10 -2.59 -6.79
N ALA A 30 -13.17 -3.03 -7.64
CA ALA A 30 -11.74 -2.77 -7.47
C ALA A 30 -11.34 -1.29 -7.70
N ARG A 31 -12.28 -0.39 -8.03
CA ARG A 31 -11.99 1.04 -8.18
C ARG A 31 -11.56 1.63 -6.83
N ASP A 32 -10.46 2.35 -6.87
CA ASP A 32 -9.89 3.07 -5.74
C ASP A 32 -10.67 4.38 -5.51
N ALA A 33 -11.10 4.60 -4.27
CA ALA A 33 -11.77 5.83 -3.84
C ALA A 33 -10.90 6.67 -2.89
N ASP A 34 -9.81 6.08 -2.38
CA ASP A 34 -8.91 6.67 -1.39
C ASP A 34 -7.66 7.27 -2.06
N GLY A 35 -7.07 6.54 -3.01
CA GLY A 35 -5.89 6.95 -3.77
C GLY A 35 -4.61 6.22 -3.36
N HIS A 36 -4.54 5.63 -2.16
CA HIS A 36 -3.36 4.90 -1.68
C HIS A 36 -2.99 3.72 -2.60
N GLY A 37 -4.00 2.97 -3.07
CA GLY A 37 -3.79 1.86 -4.01
C GLY A 37 -3.25 2.34 -5.36
N THR A 38 -3.80 3.43 -5.88
CA THR A 38 -3.35 4.05 -7.14
C THR A 38 -1.92 4.59 -7.02
N HIS A 39 -1.58 5.24 -5.91
CA HIS A 39 -0.25 5.77 -5.64
C HIS A 39 0.81 4.66 -5.54
N THR A 40 0.53 3.59 -4.80
CA THR A 40 1.45 2.46 -4.61
C THR A 40 1.62 1.64 -5.89
N ALA A 41 0.54 1.34 -6.61
CA ALA A 41 0.59 0.62 -7.88
C ALA A 41 1.37 1.37 -8.97
N SER A 42 1.19 2.70 -9.07
CA SER A 42 1.93 3.53 -10.00
C SER A 42 3.41 3.68 -9.61
N THR A 43 3.74 3.70 -8.32
CA THR A 43 5.14 3.68 -7.84
C THR A 43 5.86 2.38 -8.20
N ALA A 44 5.17 1.24 -8.12
CA ALA A 44 5.74 -0.07 -8.46
C ALA A 44 5.87 -0.27 -9.98
N ALA A 45 4.79 -0.05 -10.74
CA ALA A 45 4.73 -0.41 -12.16
C ALA A 45 3.97 0.59 -13.03
N GLY A 46 3.89 1.86 -12.62
CA GLY A 46 3.31 2.95 -13.41
C GLY A 46 3.97 3.08 -14.78
N ALA A 47 3.16 3.37 -15.79
CA ALA A 47 3.66 3.74 -17.11
C ALA A 47 4.43 5.07 -17.04
N ILE A 48 5.21 5.36 -18.08
CA ILE A 48 5.92 6.63 -18.21
C ILE A 48 4.89 7.73 -18.49
N VAL A 49 4.87 8.76 -17.67
CA VAL A 49 4.00 9.94 -17.81
C VAL A 49 4.88 11.18 -17.76
N THR A 50 4.98 11.89 -18.87
CA THR A 50 5.69 13.17 -18.95
C THR A 50 4.85 14.29 -18.32
N ASP A 51 5.51 15.37 -17.92
CA ASP A 51 4.87 16.58 -17.35
C ASP A 51 3.98 16.31 -16.13
N ALA A 52 4.33 15.29 -15.34
CA ALA A 52 3.66 14.95 -14.10
C ALA A 52 4.10 15.90 -12.99
N SER A 53 3.14 16.49 -12.28
CA SER A 53 3.39 17.35 -11.13
C SER A 53 2.20 17.33 -10.15
N PHE A 54 2.44 17.77 -8.91
CA PHE A 54 1.38 18.09 -7.97
C PHE A 54 1.26 19.61 -7.86
N MET A 55 0.30 20.20 -8.59
CA MET A 55 0.12 21.65 -8.67
C MET A 55 1.43 22.39 -9.05
N GLY A 56 2.22 21.82 -9.96
CA GLY A 56 3.53 22.35 -10.36
C GLY A 56 4.72 21.88 -9.51
N LEU A 57 4.49 21.31 -8.32
CA LEU A 57 5.54 20.72 -7.50
C LEU A 57 6.04 19.40 -8.10
N ALA A 58 7.36 19.20 -8.01
CA ALA A 58 8.06 18.02 -8.53
C ALA A 58 7.75 17.70 -10.00
N ASN A 59 7.65 18.74 -10.83
CA ASN A 59 7.47 18.57 -12.27
C ASN A 59 8.58 17.68 -12.87
N GLY A 60 8.18 16.71 -13.68
CA GLY A 60 9.09 15.81 -14.37
C GLY A 60 8.37 14.63 -14.99
N THR A 61 9.11 13.54 -15.22
CA THR A 61 8.56 12.29 -15.75
C THR A 61 8.30 11.31 -14.62
N ALA A 62 7.03 10.98 -14.37
CA ALA A 62 6.64 9.94 -13.43
C ALA A 62 6.72 8.55 -14.09
N ARG A 63 7.15 7.54 -13.33
CA ARG A 63 7.20 6.13 -13.75
C ARG A 63 7.20 5.20 -12.55
N GLY A 64 6.90 3.92 -12.76
CA GLY A 64 7.12 2.88 -11.74
C GLY A 64 8.54 2.34 -11.72
N GLY A 65 8.92 1.59 -10.70
CA GLY A 65 10.18 0.83 -10.70
C GLY A 65 10.32 -0.12 -11.90
N ALA A 66 9.21 -0.73 -12.32
CA ALA A 66 9.12 -1.61 -13.50
C ALA A 66 8.03 -1.15 -14.48
N PRO A 67 8.26 -0.14 -15.34
CA PRO A 67 7.24 0.43 -16.21
C PRO A 67 6.67 -0.52 -17.27
N ALA A 68 7.32 -1.66 -17.54
CA ALA A 68 6.81 -2.67 -18.47
C ALA A 68 5.98 -3.77 -17.78
N ALA A 69 6.04 -3.87 -16.45
CA ALA A 69 5.32 -4.90 -15.70
C ALA A 69 3.80 -4.77 -15.83
N ARG A 70 3.12 -5.90 -15.66
CA ARG A 70 1.65 -5.98 -15.59
C ARG A 70 1.19 -5.79 -14.16
N LEU A 71 -0.02 -5.26 -13.98
CA LEU A 71 -0.64 -5.08 -12.66
C LEU A 71 -1.87 -5.99 -12.55
N ALA A 72 -1.94 -6.75 -11.46
CA ALA A 72 -3.16 -7.40 -10.99
C ALA A 72 -3.54 -6.74 -9.66
N ILE A 73 -4.76 -6.21 -9.57
CA ILE A 73 -5.21 -5.40 -8.43
C ILE A 73 -6.10 -6.24 -7.53
N TYR A 74 -5.78 -6.29 -6.24
CA TYR A 74 -6.54 -7.02 -5.22
C TYR A 74 -6.91 -6.04 -4.10
N LYS A 75 -8.11 -5.45 -4.18
CA LYS A 75 -8.59 -4.47 -3.19
C LYS A 75 -9.14 -5.18 -1.97
N ALA A 76 -8.37 -5.21 -0.89
CA ALA A 76 -8.75 -5.82 0.39
C ALA A 76 -8.89 -4.80 1.55
N CYS A 77 -8.72 -3.51 1.26
CA CYS A 77 -8.79 -2.44 2.24
C CYS A 77 -9.92 -1.46 1.88
N TRP A 78 -10.63 -1.00 2.91
CA TRP A 78 -11.76 -0.08 2.84
C TRP A 78 -11.63 0.93 3.97
N PHE A 79 -11.70 2.23 3.64
CA PHE A 79 -11.69 3.31 4.63
C PHE A 79 -10.50 3.24 5.62
N GLY A 80 -9.29 2.96 5.09
CA GLY A 80 -8.08 2.80 5.89
C GLY A 80 -7.96 1.48 6.67
N TRP A 81 -8.97 0.60 6.61
CA TRP A 81 -8.98 -0.68 7.31
C TRP A 81 -8.83 -1.87 6.35
N CYS A 82 -8.02 -2.85 6.71
CA CYS A 82 -7.83 -4.08 5.94
C CYS A 82 -8.20 -5.27 6.84
N SER A 83 -9.35 -5.91 6.60
CA SER A 83 -9.72 -7.10 7.37
C SER A 83 -8.77 -8.24 7.05
N GLY A 84 -8.35 -8.98 8.08
CA GLY A 84 -7.49 -10.15 7.91
C GLY A 84 -8.10 -11.23 7.00
N VAL A 85 -9.44 -11.36 7.01
CA VAL A 85 -10.17 -12.28 6.13
C VAL A 85 -10.08 -11.87 4.67
N ASP A 86 -10.30 -10.58 4.39
CA ASP A 86 -10.22 -10.03 3.04
C ASP A 86 -8.78 -10.04 2.51
N LEU A 87 -7.78 -9.79 3.37
CA LEU A 87 -6.36 -9.93 3.05
C LEU A 87 -5.99 -11.36 2.68
N LEU A 88 -6.40 -12.35 3.48
CA LEU A 88 -6.11 -13.75 3.19
C LEU A 88 -6.77 -14.22 1.89
N ALA A 89 -8.01 -13.79 1.61
CA ALA A 89 -8.67 -14.07 0.34
C ALA A 89 -7.93 -13.44 -0.85
N ALA A 90 -7.43 -12.21 -0.70
CA ALA A 90 -6.62 -11.56 -1.71
C ALA A 90 -5.29 -12.27 -1.96
N PHE A 91 -4.62 -12.75 -0.91
CA PHE A 91 -3.40 -13.56 -1.05
C PHE A 91 -3.68 -14.87 -1.78
N ASP A 92 -4.72 -15.61 -1.38
CA ASP A 92 -5.06 -16.90 -1.98
C ASP A 92 -5.35 -16.78 -3.48
N ASP A 93 -6.17 -15.80 -3.87
CA ASP A 93 -6.46 -15.51 -5.27
C ASP A 93 -5.21 -15.02 -6.02
N ALA A 94 -4.37 -14.17 -5.43
CA ALA A 94 -3.15 -13.70 -6.08
C ALA A 94 -2.17 -14.84 -6.35
N ILE A 95 -2.01 -15.75 -5.38
CA ILE A 95 -1.20 -16.96 -5.52
C ILE A 95 -1.81 -17.88 -6.60
N GLY A 96 -3.13 -18.09 -6.57
CA GLY A 96 -3.85 -18.93 -7.54
C GLY A 96 -3.82 -18.38 -8.96
N ASP A 97 -3.86 -17.05 -9.12
CA ASP A 97 -3.75 -16.34 -10.39
C ASP A 97 -2.29 -16.36 -10.94
N GLY A 98 -1.30 -16.78 -10.13
CA GLY A 98 0.08 -16.98 -10.56
C GLY A 98 0.89 -15.69 -10.68
N VAL A 99 0.69 -14.73 -9.77
CA VAL A 99 1.50 -13.50 -9.75
C VAL A 99 2.98 -13.78 -9.43
N ASP A 100 3.89 -12.99 -10.00
CA ASP A 100 5.34 -13.17 -9.78
C ASP A 100 5.83 -12.55 -8.46
N ILE A 101 5.20 -11.46 -8.03
CA ILE A 101 5.54 -10.69 -6.82
C ILE A 101 4.28 -10.03 -6.26
N ILE A 102 4.18 -9.95 -4.94
CA ILE A 102 3.10 -9.24 -4.24
C ILE A 102 3.67 -8.02 -3.52
N SER A 103 3.02 -6.88 -3.66
CA SER A 103 3.36 -5.64 -2.96
C SER A 103 2.18 -5.21 -2.09
N VAL A 104 2.38 -5.12 -0.77
CA VAL A 104 1.35 -4.75 0.20
C VAL A 104 1.83 -3.61 1.08
N SER A 105 1.31 -2.41 0.84
CA SER A 105 1.62 -1.22 1.65
C SER A 105 0.65 -1.08 2.82
N ALA A 106 0.51 -2.13 3.62
CA ALA A 106 -0.29 -2.15 4.84
C ALA A 106 0.42 -3.02 5.88
N ALA A 107 0.16 -2.75 7.16
CA ALA A 107 0.81 -3.43 8.26
C ALA A 107 -0.15 -3.49 9.45
N PRO A 108 -0.02 -4.48 10.33
CA PRO A 108 -0.80 -4.51 11.57
C PRO A 108 -0.31 -3.41 12.52
N ASP A 109 -1.18 -3.03 13.46
CA ASP A 109 -0.79 -2.14 14.55
C ASP A 109 0.21 -2.83 15.49
N PRO A 110 1.18 -2.08 16.04
CA PRO A 110 2.10 -2.60 17.05
C PRO A 110 1.37 -2.80 18.40
N PRO A 111 1.83 -3.75 19.24
CA PRO A 111 2.95 -4.65 19.00
C PRO A 111 2.63 -5.69 17.92
N GLN A 112 3.66 -6.12 17.18
CA GLN A 112 3.51 -7.16 16.16
C GLN A 112 2.75 -8.37 16.72
N PRO A 113 1.61 -8.75 16.11
CA PRO A 113 0.91 -9.96 16.48
C PRO A 113 1.75 -11.22 16.19
N SER A 114 1.45 -12.33 16.87
CA SER A 114 2.05 -13.62 16.54
C SER A 114 1.93 -13.91 15.05
N VAL A 115 3.03 -14.36 14.42
CA VAL A 115 3.08 -14.69 12.98
C VAL A 115 2.06 -15.76 12.56
N PHE A 116 1.55 -16.54 13.51
CA PHE A 116 0.51 -17.55 13.30
C PHE A 116 -0.92 -17.00 13.38
N ARG A 117 -1.10 -15.72 13.71
CA ARG A 117 -2.40 -15.04 13.83
C ARG A 117 -2.49 -13.78 12.98
N ASP A 118 -1.39 -13.41 12.34
CA ASP A 118 -1.28 -12.22 11.50
C ASP A 118 -1.54 -12.59 10.03
N ALA A 119 -2.49 -11.89 9.39
CA ALA A 119 -2.90 -12.20 8.02
C ALA A 119 -1.77 -11.95 7.00
N PHE A 120 -0.94 -10.92 7.21
CA PHE A 120 0.20 -10.62 6.36
C PHE A 120 1.24 -11.75 6.43
N SER A 121 1.57 -12.18 7.65
CA SER A 121 2.48 -13.30 7.89
C SER A 121 1.96 -14.61 7.29
N ILE A 122 0.70 -14.97 7.51
CA ILE A 122 0.12 -16.23 7.01
C ILE A 122 0.04 -16.20 5.48
N GLY A 123 -0.54 -15.16 4.88
CA GLY A 123 -0.65 -15.03 3.43
C GLY A 123 0.73 -15.01 2.75
N GLY A 124 1.67 -14.27 3.34
CA GLY A 124 3.05 -14.22 2.87
C GLY A 124 3.79 -15.55 2.97
N PHE A 125 3.50 -16.37 3.99
CA PHE A 125 4.09 -17.70 4.12
C PHE A 125 3.65 -18.62 2.97
N HIS A 126 2.35 -18.62 2.64
CA HIS A 126 1.84 -19.40 1.53
C HIS A 126 2.37 -18.92 0.17
N ALA A 127 2.52 -17.61 -0.02
CA ALA A 127 3.16 -17.04 -1.21
C ALA A 127 4.64 -17.47 -1.31
N PHE A 128 5.37 -17.40 -0.20
CA PHE A 128 6.77 -17.83 -0.12
C PHE A 128 6.95 -19.32 -0.48
N LEU A 129 6.06 -20.20 0.00
CA LEU A 129 6.07 -21.63 -0.37
C LEU A 129 5.85 -21.88 -1.86
N LYS A 130 5.30 -20.90 -2.59
CA LYS A 130 5.10 -20.93 -4.05
C LYS A 130 6.17 -20.15 -4.82
N GLY A 131 7.20 -19.66 -4.14
CA GLY A 131 8.27 -18.89 -4.76
C GLY A 131 7.90 -17.45 -5.09
N ILE A 132 6.81 -16.92 -4.50
CA ILE A 132 6.34 -15.55 -4.72
C ILE A 132 6.86 -14.67 -3.59
N LEU A 133 7.68 -13.67 -3.93
CA LEU A 133 8.17 -12.69 -2.96
C LEU A 133 7.04 -11.74 -2.54
N VAL A 134 6.97 -11.42 -1.24
CA VAL A 134 6.01 -10.47 -0.70
C VAL A 134 6.73 -9.28 -0.08
N CYS A 135 6.62 -8.13 -0.73
CA CYS A 135 7.14 -6.85 -0.24
C CYS A 135 6.08 -6.15 0.61
N VAL A 136 6.46 -5.77 1.84
CA VAL A 136 5.56 -5.18 2.83
C VAL A 136 6.18 -3.97 3.51
N SER A 137 5.37 -3.01 3.97
CA SER A 137 5.88 -1.88 4.75
C SER A 137 6.16 -2.28 6.21
N ALA A 138 7.14 -1.65 6.85
CA ALA A 138 7.46 -1.84 8.27
C ALA A 138 6.46 -1.17 9.24
N GLY A 139 5.46 -0.44 8.71
CA GLY A 139 4.56 0.41 9.48
C GLY A 139 5.13 1.81 9.77
N ASN A 140 4.27 2.71 10.24
CA ASN A 140 4.58 4.14 10.47
C ASN A 140 4.59 4.53 11.96
N GLN A 141 4.69 3.54 12.85
CA GLN A 141 4.52 3.72 14.30
C GLN A 141 5.85 3.95 15.06
N GLY A 142 6.91 4.29 14.32
CA GLY A 142 8.18 4.72 14.90
C GLY A 142 8.06 6.01 15.73
N PRO A 143 9.15 6.48 16.36
CA PRO A 143 10.54 6.02 16.21
C PRO A 143 11.03 5.09 17.34
N LEU A 144 10.15 4.66 18.26
CA LEU A 144 10.55 3.85 19.41
C LEU A 144 11.07 2.46 18.97
N PRO A 145 12.09 1.89 19.65
CA PRO A 145 12.55 0.52 19.37
C PRO A 145 11.41 -0.51 19.46
N GLY A 146 11.39 -1.48 18.54
CA GLY A 146 10.36 -2.53 18.51
C GLY A 146 9.00 -2.11 17.95
N SER A 147 8.90 -0.93 17.31
CA SER A 147 7.68 -0.43 16.67
C SER A 147 7.41 -1.01 15.27
N ALA A 148 8.39 -1.66 14.65
CA ALA A 148 8.23 -2.27 13.34
C ALA A 148 7.28 -3.47 13.38
N THR A 149 6.40 -3.56 12.39
CA THR A 149 5.53 -4.71 12.14
C THR A 149 5.84 -5.35 10.79
N ASN A 150 5.10 -6.39 10.42
CA ASN A 150 5.40 -7.27 9.27
C ASN A 150 6.80 -7.91 9.36
N VAL A 151 7.18 -8.41 10.52
CA VAL A 151 8.56 -8.90 10.81
C VAL A 151 8.74 -10.41 10.58
N ALA A 152 7.80 -11.08 9.91
CA ALA A 152 7.94 -12.50 9.63
C ALA A 152 9.14 -12.77 8.71
N PRO A 153 9.96 -13.81 8.94
CA PRO A 153 11.23 -14.00 8.22
C PRO A 153 11.13 -14.19 6.69
N TRP A 154 9.94 -14.55 6.20
CA TRP A 154 9.66 -14.77 4.78
C TRP A 154 9.08 -13.53 4.08
N LEU A 155 8.89 -12.42 4.80
CA LEU A 155 8.46 -11.14 4.23
C LEU A 155 9.67 -10.27 3.92
N PHE A 156 9.59 -9.50 2.83
CA PHE A 156 10.55 -8.45 2.53
C PHE A 156 10.04 -7.12 3.10
N THR A 157 10.41 -6.84 4.34
CA THR A 157 9.95 -5.69 5.12
C THR A 157 10.75 -4.43 4.80
N VAL A 158 10.07 -3.37 4.38
CA VAL A 158 10.68 -2.14 3.86
C VAL A 158 10.44 -0.97 4.82
N ALA A 159 11.53 -0.31 5.24
CA ALA A 159 11.49 0.95 5.98
C ALA A 159 11.44 2.16 5.04
N ALA A 160 11.14 3.35 5.58
CA ALA A 160 11.12 4.59 4.81
C ALA A 160 12.32 5.50 5.16
N SER A 161 12.83 6.20 4.15
CA SER A 161 13.86 7.23 4.30
C SER A 161 13.53 8.43 3.40
N SER A 162 14.15 9.58 3.67
CA SER A 162 14.09 10.74 2.78
C SER A 162 14.97 10.55 1.54
N ILE A 163 14.72 11.40 0.53
CA ILE A 163 15.59 11.58 -0.64
C ILE A 163 16.26 12.96 -0.58
N ASP A 164 17.10 13.27 -1.55
CA ASP A 164 17.80 14.56 -1.69
C ASP A 164 16.85 15.73 -2.00
N ARG A 165 15.77 15.49 -2.74
CA ARG A 165 14.74 16.50 -3.03
C ARG A 165 13.95 16.87 -1.77
N ARG A 166 13.83 18.18 -1.53
CA ARG A 166 12.99 18.78 -0.48
C ARG A 166 12.01 19.77 -1.10
N PHE A 167 10.83 19.89 -0.50
CA PHE A 167 9.89 20.96 -0.81
C PHE A 167 9.96 21.98 0.32
N GLU A 168 10.30 23.20 -0.03
CA GLU A 168 10.43 24.32 0.90
C GLU A 168 9.33 25.34 0.60
N ALA A 169 8.83 26.00 1.64
CA ALA A 169 7.85 27.07 1.52
C ALA A 169 8.46 28.33 2.14
N GLU A 170 8.85 29.28 1.29
CA GLU A 170 9.42 30.54 1.77
C GLU A 170 8.36 31.36 2.51
N LEU A 171 8.67 31.73 3.75
CA LEU A 171 7.82 32.58 4.58
C LEU A 171 8.41 33.99 4.65
N VAL A 172 7.72 34.95 4.04
CA VAL A 172 8.10 36.37 4.07
C VAL A 172 7.35 37.07 5.21
N LEU A 173 8.09 37.56 6.20
CA LEU A 173 7.55 38.29 7.36
C LEU A 173 7.27 39.76 7.01
N GLY A 174 6.50 40.46 7.84
CA GLY A 174 6.10 41.86 7.60
C GLY A 174 7.26 42.85 7.58
N ASP A 175 8.37 42.50 8.23
CA ASP A 175 9.64 43.22 8.24
C ASP A 175 10.58 42.82 7.08
N GLN A 176 10.07 42.06 6.10
CA GLN A 176 10.78 41.56 4.92
C GLN A 176 11.84 40.48 5.21
N VAL A 177 11.89 39.94 6.44
CA VAL A 177 12.72 38.77 6.73
C VAL A 177 12.13 37.54 6.04
N VAL A 178 12.97 36.79 5.33
CA VAL A 178 12.60 35.54 4.66
C VAL A 178 13.09 34.36 5.48
N LEU A 179 12.16 33.50 5.91
CA LEU A 179 12.46 32.22 6.52
C LEU A 179 12.32 31.12 5.44
N LYS A 180 13.30 30.22 5.42
CA LYS A 180 13.32 29.03 4.55
C LYS A 180 13.10 27.79 5.38
#